data_AF-A0A7W1QKR0-F1
#
_entry.id   AF-A0A7W1QKR0-F1
#
_cell.length_a   1.000
_cell.length_b   1.000
_cell.length_c   1.000
_cell.angle_alpha   90.00
_cell.angle_beta   90.00
_cell.angle_gamma   90.00
#
_symmetry.space_group_name_H-M   'P 1'
#
loop_
_entity.id
_entity.type
_entity.pdbx_description
1 polymer ?
#
loop_
_entity_poly.entity_id
_entity_poly.type
_entity_poly.pdbx_seq_one_letter_code
_entity_poly.pdbx_strand_id
1 'polypeptide(L)'
;MKRVLFLTAALVACDSAVTEPVAKPMLDVGVASVVGACSPTLFVRDGRFLTAAVIGTALPITRTVVDATGCDIGIYYPPGITTGVVDQSSIAGAFYFGIVNHAAHVDVTRSSISNIGDRPFSGAQHGNAILYTTENFVSDVTIPPTIPPVFTFVTAGVASGLVSGNQVSLYQKGGIIVRGVGASADILDN
;
A
#
# COMPACT_ATOMS: atom_id res chain seq x y z
N MET A 1 28.31 42.50 -57.81
CA MET A 1 27.74 41.18 -58.15
C MET A 1 27.93 40.26 -56.95
N LYS A 2 26.84 39.89 -56.26
CA LYS A 2 26.82 39.26 -54.94
C LYS A 2 26.62 37.75 -55.14
N ARG A 3 27.62 36.92 -54.82
CA ARG A 3 27.46 35.45 -54.83
C ARG A 3 27.05 34.98 -53.44
N VAL A 4 25.82 34.48 -53.36
CA VAL A 4 25.23 33.82 -52.20
C VAL A 4 25.61 32.34 -52.28
N LEU A 5 26.35 31.84 -51.28
CA LEU A 5 26.57 30.41 -51.08
C LEU A 5 25.52 29.89 -50.09
N PHE A 6 24.68 28.97 -50.53
CA PHE A 6 23.84 28.15 -49.66
C PHE A 6 24.71 27.01 -49.09
N LEU A 7 24.84 26.95 -47.77
CA LEU A 7 25.37 25.80 -47.05
C LEU A 7 24.19 24.95 -46.56
N THR A 8 24.12 23.72 -47.05
CA THR A 8 23.15 22.70 -46.63
C THR A 8 23.94 21.53 -46.06
N ALA A 9 23.73 21.19 -44.78
CA ALA A 9 24.05 19.89 -44.15
C ALA A 9 23.74 20.01 -42.64
N ALA A 10 23.28 19.01 -41.89
CA ALA A 10 22.61 17.74 -42.11
C ALA A 10 22.07 17.38 -40.71
N LEU A 11 20.78 17.04 -40.57
CA LEU A 11 20.24 16.58 -39.28
C LEU A 11 20.67 15.12 -39.05
N VAL A 12 21.42 14.89 -37.98
CA VAL A 12 21.69 13.56 -37.43
C VAL A 12 20.48 13.18 -36.55
N ALA A 13 19.75 12.15 -36.95
CA ALA A 13 18.74 11.51 -36.10
C ALA A 13 19.43 10.43 -35.25
N CYS A 14 19.39 10.59 -33.93
CA CYS A 14 19.73 9.51 -33.00
C CYS A 14 18.48 8.64 -32.80
N ASP A 15 18.43 7.50 -33.48
CA ASP A 15 17.51 6.41 -33.15
C ASP A 15 18.04 5.68 -31.90
N SER A 16 17.57 6.11 -30.73
CA SER A 16 17.70 5.33 -29.51
C SER A 16 16.59 4.29 -29.48
N ALA A 17 16.83 3.15 -30.12
CA ALA A 17 16.01 1.96 -29.91
C ALA A 17 16.22 1.48 -28.46
N VAL A 18 15.34 1.93 -27.56
CA VAL A 18 15.21 1.38 -26.22
C VAL A 18 14.65 -0.03 -26.38
N THR A 19 15.52 -1.04 -26.31
CA THR A 19 15.09 -2.43 -26.19
C THR A 19 14.37 -2.58 -24.86
N GLU A 20 13.05 -2.64 -24.91
CA GLU A 20 12.23 -2.97 -23.74
C GLU A 20 12.67 -4.33 -23.18
N PRO A 21 12.87 -4.45 -21.86
CA PRO A 21 13.19 -5.74 -21.26
C PRO A 21 12.03 -6.69 -21.51
N VAL A 22 12.33 -7.79 -22.21
CA VAL A 22 11.41 -8.92 -22.43
C VAL A 22 10.81 -9.30 -21.08
N ALA A 23 9.51 -9.03 -20.92
CA ALA A 23 8.75 -9.42 -19.74
C ALA A 23 8.97 -10.93 -19.51
N LYS A 24 9.66 -11.27 -18.41
CA LYS A 24 9.84 -12.67 -18.03
C LYS A 24 8.46 -13.29 -17.90
N PRO A 25 8.16 -14.43 -18.55
CA PRO A 25 6.93 -15.15 -18.30
C PRO A 25 6.94 -15.59 -16.84
N MET A 26 6.20 -14.89 -16.00
CA MET A 26 5.93 -15.32 -14.64
C MET A 26 5.06 -16.56 -14.76
N LEU A 27 5.63 -17.69 -14.36
CA LEU A 27 4.94 -18.97 -14.23
C LEU A 27 3.65 -18.75 -13.44
N ASP A 28 2.50 -18.90 -14.10
CA ASP A 28 1.17 -18.80 -13.53
C ASP A 28 0.90 -20.03 -12.65
N VAL A 29 1.45 -20.00 -11.44
CA VAL A 29 1.13 -20.96 -10.38
C VAL A 29 -0.15 -20.47 -9.75
N GLY A 30 -1.27 -21.13 -10.11
CA GLY A 30 -2.63 -20.94 -9.58
C GLY A 30 -2.77 -19.85 -8.52
N VAL A 31 -3.00 -18.62 -8.97
CA VAL A 31 -3.12 -17.46 -8.10
C VAL A 31 -4.48 -17.49 -7.41
N ALA A 32 -4.49 -17.55 -6.08
CA ALA A 32 -5.71 -17.38 -5.32
C ALA A 32 -6.13 -15.90 -5.42
N SER A 33 -7.23 -15.64 -6.14
CA SER A 33 -7.86 -14.32 -6.18
C SER A 33 -8.90 -14.23 -5.06
N VAL A 34 -8.73 -13.24 -4.20
CA VAL A 34 -9.70 -12.91 -3.16
C VAL A 34 -10.30 -11.54 -3.48
N VAL A 35 -11.56 -11.58 -3.95
CA VAL A 35 -12.46 -10.43 -3.89
C VAL A 35 -13.13 -10.49 -2.53
N GLY A 36 -12.50 -9.85 -1.54
CA GLY A 36 -12.96 -9.88 -0.16
C GLY A 36 -14.15 -8.96 0.06
N ALA A 37 -15.21 -9.43 0.70
CA ALA A 37 -16.18 -8.54 1.32
C ALA A 37 -15.46 -7.69 2.37
N CYS A 38 -15.66 -6.37 2.33
CA CYS A 38 -14.90 -5.45 3.17
C CYS A 38 -15.20 -5.70 4.66
N SER A 39 -14.19 -6.20 5.37
CA SER A 39 -14.25 -6.51 6.79
C SER A 39 -14.02 -5.26 7.62
N PRO A 40 -14.88 -4.93 8.60
CA PRO A 40 -14.65 -3.81 9.50
C PRO A 40 -13.33 -3.93 10.25
N THR A 41 -12.64 -2.81 10.44
CA THR A 41 -11.42 -2.74 11.26
C THR A 41 -11.62 -1.75 12.41
N LEU A 42 -10.70 -1.78 13.38
CA LEU A 42 -10.61 -0.75 14.42
C LEU A 42 -9.68 0.41 14.02
N PHE A 43 -9.16 0.41 12.80
CA PHE A 43 -8.28 1.47 12.31
C PHE A 43 -9.11 2.67 11.86
N VAL A 44 -8.80 3.84 12.40
CA VAL A 44 -9.58 5.06 12.15
C VAL A 44 -8.80 6.04 11.29
N ARG A 45 -9.48 6.61 10.30
CA ARG A 45 -8.96 7.73 9.50
C ARG A 45 -10.11 8.63 9.07
N ASP A 46 -9.86 9.94 9.09
CA ASP A 46 -10.86 10.97 8.79
C ASP A 46 -12.16 10.84 9.59
N GLY A 47 -12.05 10.44 10.86
CA GLY A 47 -13.16 10.35 11.79
C GLY A 47 -14.06 9.11 11.62
N ARG A 48 -13.68 8.13 10.79
CA ARG A 48 -14.43 6.86 10.64
C ARG A 48 -13.53 5.63 10.72
N PHE A 49 -14.13 4.50 11.13
CA PHE A 49 -13.51 3.19 11.01
C PHE A 49 -13.37 2.81 9.54
N LEU A 50 -12.20 2.28 9.19
CA LEU A 50 -11.90 1.78 7.86
C LEU A 50 -12.26 0.30 7.75
N THR A 51 -12.46 -0.15 6.52
CA THR A 51 -12.68 -1.55 6.17
C THR A 51 -11.50 -2.14 5.41
N ALA A 52 -11.28 -3.45 5.48
CA ALA A 52 -10.20 -4.13 4.78
C ALA A 52 -10.71 -5.31 3.92
N ALA A 53 -10.12 -5.52 2.75
CA ALA A 53 -10.41 -6.68 1.92
C ALA A 53 -9.90 -7.99 2.56
N VAL A 54 -8.74 -7.92 3.24
CA VAL A 54 -8.14 -9.04 3.97
C VAL A 54 -7.66 -8.59 5.35
N ILE A 55 -8.02 -9.35 6.38
CA ILE A 55 -7.45 -9.23 7.73
C ILE A 55 -6.26 -10.18 7.84
N GLY A 56 -5.07 -9.60 8.02
CA GLY A 56 -3.83 -10.34 8.22
C GLY A 56 -3.86 -11.12 9.54
N THR A 57 -3.25 -12.31 9.52
CA THR A 57 -3.04 -13.16 10.69
C THR A 57 -1.57 -13.59 10.74
N ALA A 58 -1.21 -14.48 11.66
CA ALA A 58 0.12 -15.10 11.65
C ALA A 58 0.39 -15.98 10.42
N LEU A 59 -0.66 -16.38 9.67
CA LEU A 59 -0.50 -17.15 8.45
C LEU A 59 0.00 -16.25 7.30
N PRO A 60 0.98 -16.70 6.51
CA PRO A 60 1.55 -15.91 5.45
C PRO A 60 0.56 -15.79 4.28
N ILE A 61 0.41 -14.57 3.75
CA ILE A 61 -0.32 -14.28 2.51
C ILE A 61 0.70 -14.33 1.39
N THR A 62 0.70 -15.41 0.62
CA THR A 62 1.67 -15.60 -0.47
C THR A 62 0.97 -15.83 -1.80
N ARG A 63 1.52 -15.26 -2.88
CA ARG A 63 1.02 -15.46 -4.26
C ARG A 63 -0.49 -15.25 -4.40
N THR A 64 -0.99 -14.23 -3.71
CA THR A 64 -2.41 -13.91 -3.63
C THR A 64 -2.68 -12.64 -4.43
N VAL A 65 -3.78 -12.60 -5.17
CA VAL A 65 -4.32 -11.36 -5.74
C VAL A 65 -5.42 -10.86 -4.84
N VAL A 66 -5.23 -9.67 -4.29
CA VAL A 66 -6.19 -8.95 -3.46
C VAL A 66 -6.76 -7.81 -4.27
N ASP A 67 -8.00 -7.98 -4.72
CA ASP A 67 -8.80 -6.89 -5.25
C ASP A 67 -9.54 -6.21 -4.10
N ALA A 68 -9.07 -5.02 -3.73
CA ALA A 68 -9.60 -4.22 -2.65
C ALA A 68 -10.61 -3.17 -3.12
N THR A 69 -11.11 -3.28 -4.35
CA THR A 69 -12.12 -2.38 -4.91
C THR A 69 -13.34 -2.34 -3.99
N GLY A 70 -13.71 -1.14 -3.53
CA GLY A 70 -14.83 -0.93 -2.61
C GLY A 70 -14.43 -0.97 -1.13
N CYS A 71 -13.21 -1.38 -0.78
CA CYS A 71 -12.69 -1.36 0.58
C CYS A 71 -11.72 -0.19 0.81
N ASP A 72 -11.52 0.18 2.07
CA ASP A 72 -10.58 1.25 2.42
C ASP A 72 -9.13 0.76 2.44
N ILE A 73 -8.92 -0.50 2.81
CA ILE A 73 -7.61 -1.13 2.99
C ILE A 73 -7.56 -2.43 2.16
N GLY A 74 -6.43 -2.72 1.52
CA GLY A 74 -6.19 -4.03 0.91
C GLY A 74 -5.96 -5.12 1.96
N ILE A 75 -4.82 -5.08 2.63
CA ILE A 75 -4.46 -6.00 3.72
C ILE A 75 -4.24 -5.22 5.01
N TYR A 76 -4.94 -5.58 6.08
CA TYR A 76 -4.81 -4.95 7.40
C TYR A 76 -4.31 -5.97 8.44
N TYR A 77 -3.12 -5.75 9.00
CA TYR A 77 -2.64 -6.48 10.18
C TYR A 77 -2.99 -5.70 11.44
N PRO A 78 -3.94 -6.19 12.27
CA PRO A 78 -4.34 -5.51 13.49
C PRO A 78 -3.29 -5.62 14.60
N PRO A 79 -3.38 -4.76 15.63
CA PRO A 79 -2.61 -4.90 16.85
C PRO A 79 -2.88 -6.25 17.53
N GLY A 80 -1.88 -6.79 18.22
CA GLY A 80 -1.95 -8.09 18.90
C GLY A 80 -1.50 -9.26 18.04
N ILE A 81 -1.23 -9.05 16.75
CA ILE A 81 -0.53 -10.01 15.91
C ILE A 81 0.98 -9.84 16.13
N THR A 82 1.67 -10.93 16.47
CA THR A 82 3.13 -10.87 16.72
C THR A 82 3.95 -10.86 15.44
N THR A 83 3.49 -11.57 14.40
CA THR A 83 4.20 -11.76 13.13
C THR A 83 3.22 -11.86 11.97
N GLY A 84 3.60 -11.39 10.79
CA GLY A 84 2.85 -11.53 9.54
C GLY A 84 3.77 -11.49 8.32
N VAL A 85 3.33 -12.05 7.21
CA VAL A 85 4.08 -12.01 5.94
C VAL A 85 3.12 -11.79 4.78
N VAL A 86 3.46 -10.85 3.90
CA VAL A 86 2.87 -10.68 2.57
C VAL A 86 3.99 -10.86 1.55
N ASP A 87 3.91 -11.89 0.72
CA ASP A 87 4.99 -12.24 -0.20
C ASP A 87 4.47 -12.59 -1.60
N GLN A 88 5.17 -12.15 -2.64
CA GLN A 88 4.82 -12.43 -4.05
C GLN A 88 3.34 -12.14 -4.41
N SER A 89 2.70 -11.18 -3.74
CA SER A 89 1.26 -10.93 -3.85
C SER A 89 0.98 -9.67 -4.66
N SER A 90 -0.23 -9.53 -5.21
CA SER A 90 -0.69 -8.33 -5.90
C SER A 90 -1.86 -7.73 -5.15
N ILE A 91 -1.78 -6.45 -4.79
CA ILE A 91 -2.79 -5.73 -4.01
C ILE A 91 -3.15 -4.45 -4.74
N ALA A 92 -4.44 -4.26 -5.03
CA ALA A 92 -4.89 -3.07 -5.75
C ALA A 92 -6.31 -2.61 -5.42
N GLY A 93 -6.60 -1.33 -5.67
CA GLY A 93 -7.98 -0.79 -5.70
C GLY A 93 -8.50 -0.22 -4.38
N ALA A 94 -7.69 -0.18 -3.32
CA ALA A 94 -8.11 0.35 -2.02
C ALA A 94 -8.17 1.89 -2.00
N PHE A 95 -9.14 2.46 -1.28
CA PHE A 95 -9.29 3.92 -1.19
C PHE A 95 -8.20 4.60 -0.35
N TYR A 96 -7.81 4.01 0.79
CA TYR A 96 -6.89 4.63 1.74
C TYR A 96 -5.51 3.99 1.77
N PHE A 97 -5.44 2.66 1.83
CA PHE A 97 -4.19 1.96 2.06
C PHE A 97 -4.10 0.63 1.29
N GLY A 98 -2.95 0.34 0.68
CA GLY A 98 -2.70 -1.00 0.12
C GLY A 98 -2.51 -2.02 1.24
N ILE A 99 -1.48 -1.82 2.06
CA ILE A 99 -1.17 -2.65 3.23
C ILE A 99 -0.99 -1.75 4.45
N VAL A 100 -1.58 -2.15 5.58
CA VAL A 100 -1.39 -1.51 6.88
C VAL A 100 -0.89 -2.54 7.89
N ASN A 101 0.32 -2.33 8.38
CA ASN A 101 0.85 -2.97 9.58
C ASN A 101 0.58 -2.08 10.80
N HIS A 102 -0.42 -2.43 11.61
CA HIS A 102 -0.82 -1.67 12.79
C HIS A 102 -0.31 -2.38 14.06
N ALA A 103 0.86 -1.95 14.55
CA ALA A 103 1.49 -2.45 15.76
C ALA A 103 1.81 -3.97 15.77
N ALA A 104 2.27 -4.50 14.62
CA ALA A 104 2.75 -5.87 14.48
C ALA A 104 4.16 -5.93 13.84
N HIS A 105 4.78 -7.11 13.83
CA HIS A 105 5.94 -7.38 12.97
C HIS A 105 5.46 -7.99 11.66
N VAL A 106 5.60 -7.30 10.53
CA VAL A 106 5.12 -7.78 9.23
C VAL A 106 6.19 -7.59 8.17
N ASP A 107 6.48 -8.64 7.42
CA ASP A 107 7.33 -8.56 6.23
C ASP A 107 6.47 -8.43 4.98
N VAL A 108 6.72 -7.40 4.18
CA VAL A 108 6.09 -7.20 2.88
C VAL A 108 7.17 -7.30 1.82
N THR A 109 7.17 -8.40 1.08
CA THR A 109 8.24 -8.68 0.11
C THR A 109 7.74 -9.07 -1.27
N ARG A 110 8.50 -8.70 -2.30
CA ARG A 110 8.31 -9.14 -3.70
C ARG A 110 6.88 -8.99 -4.23
N SER A 111 6.12 -8.03 -3.71
CA SER A 111 4.71 -7.86 -3.99
C SER A 111 4.47 -6.63 -4.87
N SER A 112 3.37 -6.62 -5.62
CA SER A 112 2.94 -5.45 -6.38
C SER A 112 1.80 -4.76 -5.64
N ILE A 113 1.98 -3.49 -5.29
CA ILE A 113 0.95 -2.67 -4.64
C ILE A 113 0.68 -1.50 -5.55
N SER A 114 -0.54 -1.41 -6.08
CA SER A 114 -0.86 -0.38 -7.06
C SER A 114 -2.28 0.14 -6.92
N ASN A 115 -2.55 1.28 -7.56
CA ASN A 115 -3.92 1.80 -7.65
C ASN A 115 -4.54 2.02 -6.26
N ILE A 116 -3.86 2.84 -5.45
CA ILE A 116 -4.28 3.14 -4.08
C ILE A 116 -4.62 4.64 -3.97
N GLY A 117 -5.84 4.96 -3.56
CA GLY A 117 -6.34 6.32 -3.50
C GLY A 117 -7.75 6.46 -4.05
N ASP A 118 -8.28 7.68 -3.99
CA ASP A 118 -9.64 7.96 -4.47
C ASP A 118 -9.70 7.84 -5.99
N ARG A 119 -10.75 7.19 -6.51
CA ARG A 119 -11.02 7.12 -7.95
C ARG A 119 -12.50 7.35 -8.23
N PRO A 120 -12.86 8.48 -8.91
CA PRO A 120 -11.99 9.56 -9.39
C PRO A 120 -11.32 10.36 -8.24
N PHE A 121 -10.27 11.14 -8.55
CA PHE A 121 -9.57 11.93 -7.54
C PHE A 121 -10.50 12.97 -6.88
N SER A 122 -10.60 12.93 -5.56
CA SER A 122 -11.46 13.80 -4.76
C SER A 122 -10.79 15.14 -4.35
N GLY A 123 -9.47 15.24 -4.50
CA GLY A 123 -8.65 16.33 -3.93
C GLY A 123 -8.25 16.12 -2.45
N ALA A 124 -8.85 15.17 -1.73
CA ALA A 124 -8.49 14.85 -0.34
C ALA A 124 -7.12 14.15 -0.21
N GLN A 125 -6.57 13.64 -1.32
CA GLN A 125 -5.27 12.97 -1.38
C GLN A 125 -5.17 11.81 -0.37
N HIS A 126 -6.05 10.82 -0.51
CA HIS A 126 -5.90 9.52 0.14
C HIS A 126 -4.92 8.63 -0.63
N GLY A 127 -4.64 7.44 -0.12
CA GLY A 127 -3.91 6.42 -0.86
C GLY A 127 -2.43 6.33 -0.55
N ASN A 128 -2.10 5.57 0.50
CA ASN A 128 -0.72 5.17 0.78
C ASN A 128 -0.54 3.68 0.48
N ALA A 129 0.48 3.30 -0.28
CA ALA A 129 0.60 1.90 -0.68
C ALA A 129 0.91 0.98 0.51
N ILE A 130 1.89 1.33 1.34
CA ILE A 130 2.28 0.58 2.54
C ILE A 130 2.40 1.53 3.72
N LEU A 131 1.75 1.19 4.84
CA LEU A 131 1.83 1.93 6.10
C LEU A 131 2.23 1.01 7.25
N TYR A 132 3.32 1.33 7.94
CA TYR A 132 3.69 0.76 9.24
C TYR A 132 3.40 1.79 10.30
N THR A 133 2.53 1.47 11.27
CA THR A 133 2.13 2.44 12.28
C THR A 133 1.75 1.86 13.63
N THR A 134 1.94 2.65 14.68
CA THR A 134 1.46 2.37 16.04
C THR A 134 0.35 3.33 16.47
N GLU A 135 -0.09 4.22 15.58
CA GLU A 135 -1.11 5.25 15.83
C GLU A 135 -2.51 4.79 15.42
N ASN A 136 -3.54 5.51 15.90
CA ASN A 136 -4.95 5.30 15.55
C ASN A 136 -5.53 4.00 16.12
N PHE A 137 -4.99 3.54 17.24
CA PHE A 137 -5.61 2.50 18.06
C PHE A 137 -6.69 3.14 18.95
N VAL A 138 -7.92 2.66 18.86
CA VAL A 138 -8.98 3.02 19.82
C VAL A 138 -8.83 2.12 21.04
N SER A 139 -8.29 2.66 22.13
CA SER A 139 -8.25 1.97 23.42
C SER A 139 -9.48 2.37 24.22
N ASP A 140 -10.36 1.41 24.44
CA ASP A 140 -11.55 1.49 25.30
C ASP A 140 -12.74 2.28 24.72
N VAL A 141 -13.86 1.57 24.53
CA VAL A 141 -15.19 2.13 24.30
C VAL A 141 -15.98 1.87 25.59
N THR A 142 -15.64 2.59 26.66
CA THR A 142 -16.47 2.59 27.86
C THR A 142 -17.63 3.54 27.62
N ILE A 143 -18.83 2.99 27.40
CA ILE A 143 -20.07 3.75 27.24
C ILE A 143 -20.91 3.61 28.52
N PRO A 144 -20.99 4.65 29.37
CA PRO A 144 -22.16 4.85 30.21
C PRO A 144 -23.36 5.17 29.30
N PRO A 145 -24.56 4.61 29.53
CA PRO A 145 -25.71 4.74 28.62
C PRO A 145 -26.23 6.18 28.42
N THR A 146 -25.61 7.18 29.05
CA THR A 146 -26.01 8.59 29.06
C THR A 146 -24.98 9.53 28.43
N ILE A 147 -23.81 9.04 28.00
CA ILE A 147 -22.74 9.87 27.42
C ILE A 147 -22.48 9.44 25.98
N PRO A 148 -22.39 10.36 25.00
CA PRO A 148 -21.95 10.03 23.65
C PRO A 148 -20.56 9.36 23.69
N PRO A 149 -20.27 8.38 22.81
CA PRO A 149 -19.02 7.63 22.85
C PRO A 149 -17.82 8.58 22.72
N VAL A 150 -16.90 8.48 23.68
CA VAL A 150 -15.60 9.16 23.62
C VAL A 150 -14.59 8.14 23.12
N PHE A 151 -14.02 8.38 21.93
CA PHE A 151 -12.96 7.55 21.39
C PHE A 151 -11.61 8.06 21.88
N THR A 152 -10.92 7.26 22.68
CA THR A 152 -9.54 7.56 23.07
C THR A 152 -8.59 6.88 22.09
N PHE A 153 -7.90 7.69 21.29
CA PHE A 153 -6.83 7.21 20.45
C PHE A 153 -5.56 7.15 21.26
N VAL A 154 -4.94 5.97 21.31
CA VAL A 154 -3.63 5.79 21.93
C VAL A 154 -2.64 5.28 20.90
N THR A 155 -1.37 5.52 21.19
CA THR A 155 -0.26 4.90 20.48
C THR A 155 0.20 3.70 21.30
N ALA A 156 0.13 2.50 20.74
CA ALA A 156 0.47 1.28 21.46
C ALA A 156 1.18 0.27 20.56
N GLY A 157 2.08 -0.52 21.17
CA GLY A 157 2.82 -1.57 20.49
C GLY A 157 3.99 -1.07 19.63
N VAL A 158 4.45 -1.95 18.75
CA VAL A 158 5.60 -1.72 17.86
C VAL A 158 5.19 -2.19 16.46
N ALA A 159 5.32 -1.32 15.46
CA ALA A 159 5.19 -1.71 14.07
C ALA A 159 6.59 -1.91 13.50
N SER A 160 6.91 -3.11 13.02
CA SER A 160 8.25 -3.45 12.53
C SER A 160 8.20 -4.45 11.37
N GLY A 161 9.32 -4.64 10.67
CA GLY A 161 9.50 -5.68 9.67
C GLY A 161 10.25 -5.19 8.42
N LEU A 162 10.38 -6.07 7.44
CA LEU A 162 11.08 -5.85 6.19
C LEU A 162 10.10 -5.43 5.07
N VAL A 163 10.44 -4.39 4.33
CA VAL A 163 9.76 -3.98 3.09
C VAL A 163 10.75 -4.08 1.94
N SER A 164 10.71 -5.17 1.16
CA SER A 164 11.73 -5.39 0.15
C SER A 164 11.30 -6.05 -1.16
N GLY A 165 11.85 -5.59 -2.28
CA GLY A 165 11.60 -6.18 -3.60
C GLY A 165 10.21 -5.87 -4.15
N ASN A 166 9.46 -4.94 -3.53
CA ASN A 166 8.09 -4.65 -3.94
C ASN A 166 8.07 -3.74 -5.17
N GLN A 167 6.96 -3.75 -5.90
CA GLN A 167 6.68 -2.77 -6.96
C GLN A 167 5.53 -1.89 -6.49
N VAL A 168 5.83 -0.66 -6.12
CA VAL A 168 4.86 0.30 -5.58
C VAL A 168 4.57 1.38 -6.62
N SER A 169 3.33 1.48 -7.10
CA SER A 169 2.97 2.41 -8.18
C SER A 169 1.55 2.96 -8.03
N LEU A 170 1.24 4.05 -8.74
CA LEU A 170 -0.12 4.60 -8.84
C LEU A 170 -0.84 4.81 -7.49
N TYR A 171 -0.08 5.24 -6.48
CA TYR A 171 -0.60 5.72 -5.20
C TYR A 171 -0.78 7.24 -5.25
N GLN A 172 -1.73 7.78 -4.48
CA GLN A 172 -2.05 9.21 -4.55
C GLN A 172 -1.36 10.06 -3.48
N LYS A 173 -1.01 9.51 -2.31
CA LYS A 173 -0.38 10.26 -1.22
C LYS A 173 1.05 9.82 -0.90
N GLY A 174 1.31 8.52 -0.77
CA GLY A 174 2.62 8.03 -0.39
C GLY A 174 2.86 6.57 -0.80
N GLY A 175 4.10 6.23 -1.11
CA GLY A 175 4.48 4.85 -1.42
C GLY A 175 4.55 4.04 -0.13
N ILE A 176 5.67 4.15 0.57
CA ILE A 176 5.93 3.45 1.84
C ILE A 176 6.04 4.49 2.95
N ILE A 177 5.28 4.32 4.02
CA ILE A 177 5.26 5.22 5.18
C ILE A 177 5.48 4.40 6.46
N VAL A 178 6.39 4.87 7.30
CA VAL A 178 6.61 4.36 8.66
C VAL A 178 6.38 5.53 9.62
N ARG A 179 5.43 5.41 10.55
CA ARG A 179 5.13 6.50 11.50
C ARG A 179 4.56 6.01 12.83
N GLY A 180 4.66 6.84 13.85
CA GLY A 180 4.25 6.51 15.21
C GLY A 180 5.44 6.08 16.07
N VAL A 181 5.28 6.24 17.38
CA VAL A 181 6.35 5.92 18.34
C VAL A 181 6.67 4.43 18.26
N GLY A 182 7.95 4.09 18.14
CA GLY A 182 8.42 2.72 18.04
C GLY A 182 8.19 2.05 16.69
N ALA A 183 7.58 2.72 15.71
CA ALA A 183 7.48 2.18 14.36
C ALA A 183 8.85 2.23 13.66
N SER A 184 9.25 1.12 13.06
CA SER A 184 10.46 0.98 12.25
C SER A 184 10.18 0.07 11.06
N ALA A 185 10.96 0.16 10.00
CA ALA A 185 10.98 -0.86 8.95
C ALA A 185 12.32 -0.83 8.22
N ASP A 186 12.81 -2.00 7.83
CA ASP A 186 13.95 -2.10 6.92
C ASP A 186 13.41 -2.02 5.50
N ILE A 187 13.78 -0.97 4.75
CA ILE A 187 13.23 -0.70 3.41
C ILE A 187 14.34 -0.86 2.36
N LEU A 188 14.23 -1.88 1.50
CA LEU A 188 15.30 -2.28 0.57
C LEU A 188 14.75 -2.62 -0.82
N ASP A 189 15.30 -2.03 -1.88
CA ASP A 189 15.05 -2.46 -3.28
C ASP A 189 13.55 -2.49 -3.68
N ASN A 190 12.83 -1.36 -3.58
CA ASN A 190 11.40 -1.25 -3.94
C ASN A 190 11.14 -0.26 -5.09
#